data_AF-A0A3C0DY26-F1
#
_entry.id   AF-A0A3C0DY26-F1
#
_cell.length_a   1.000
_cell.length_b   1.000
_cell.length_c   1.000
_cell.angle_alpha   90.00
_cell.angle_beta   90.00
_cell.angle_gamma   90.00
#
_symmetry.space_group_name_H-M   'P 1'
#
loop_
_entity.id
_entity.type
_entity.pdbx_description
1 polymer ?
#
loop_
_entity_poly.entity_id
_entity_poly.type
_entity_poly.pdbx_seq_one_letter_code
_entity_poly.pdbx_strand_id
1 'polypeptide(L)'
;EHYTVNKRWAKLENFKPETTTAHHIHLATQALVQGLSDMGLPAKPWLYPYFSMGYMGPWSAFFLRLPAPVELGHDTEGMLVAGYDPETKGYTLMHIHPCPDASQFLNMEPSSEFQTGEVYLNHLYQTGDTLLAHGSLDDVLVLVAEWSARPDILLRACD
;
A
#
# COMPACT_ATOMS: atom_id res chain seq x y z
N GLU A 1 -1.32 18.12 24.19
CA GLU A 1 -2.51 18.67 23.48
C GLU A 1 -2.68 17.89 22.18
N HIS A 2 -3.85 17.93 21.55
CA HIS A 2 -4.08 17.35 20.23
C HIS A 2 -4.83 18.34 19.34
N TYR A 3 -4.67 18.19 18.02
CA TYR A 3 -5.36 19.03 17.05
C TYR A 3 -6.72 18.41 16.70
N THR A 4 -7.80 19.17 16.92
CA THR A 4 -9.17 18.71 16.69
C THR A 4 -9.58 18.90 15.23
N VAL A 5 -10.61 18.18 14.79
CA VAL A 5 -11.26 18.34 13.47
C VAL A 5 -11.72 19.79 13.21
N ASN A 6 -12.06 20.52 14.27
CA ASN A 6 -12.45 21.93 14.21
C ASN A 6 -11.26 22.90 14.16
N LYS A 7 -10.04 22.40 13.86
CA LYS A 7 -8.81 23.19 13.72
C LYS A 7 -8.38 23.92 14.99
N ARG A 8 -8.67 23.35 16.15
CA ARG A 8 -8.32 23.90 17.47
C ARG A 8 -7.46 22.93 18.27
N TRP A 9 -6.55 23.47 19.09
CA TRP A 9 -5.84 22.70 20.10
C TRP A 9 -6.77 22.37 21.27
N ALA A 10 -6.77 21.11 21.67
CA ALA A 10 -7.50 20.62 22.83
C ALA A 10 -6.59 19.81 23.74
N LYS A 11 -7.00 19.67 25.01
CA LYS A 11 -6.27 18.83 25.97
C LYS A 11 -6.29 17.37 25.54
N LEU A 12 -5.21 16.65 25.84
CA LEU A 12 -5.07 15.25 25.48
C LEU A 12 -6.09 14.34 26.20
N GLU A 13 -6.53 14.72 27.40
CA GLU A 13 -7.57 14.01 28.16
C GLU A 13 -8.91 13.86 27.42
N ASN A 14 -9.19 14.75 26.47
CA ASN A 14 -10.40 14.70 25.63
C ASN A 14 -10.16 14.03 24.28
N PHE A 15 -8.95 13.53 24.02
CA PHE A 15 -8.64 12.83 22.78
C PHE A 15 -9.35 11.48 22.78
N LYS A 16 -10.03 11.21 21.68
CA LYS A 16 -10.76 9.96 21.43
C LYS A 16 -10.08 9.21 20.28
N PRO A 17 -9.12 8.31 20.55
CA PRO A 17 -8.39 7.58 19.52
C PRO A 17 -9.33 6.93 18.50
N GLU A 18 -10.47 6.40 18.96
CA GLU A 18 -11.49 5.72 18.17
C GLU A 18 -12.12 6.59 17.07
N THR A 19 -12.01 7.92 17.20
CA THR A 19 -12.53 8.87 16.20
C THR A 19 -11.53 9.21 15.10
N THR A 20 -10.28 8.71 15.21
CA THR A 20 -9.21 9.06 14.28
C THR A 20 -9.19 8.16 13.05
N THR A 21 -8.80 8.74 11.90
CA THR A 21 -8.56 7.97 10.67
C THR A 21 -7.52 6.88 10.89
N ALA A 22 -6.46 7.15 11.67
CA ALA A 22 -5.43 6.17 11.99
C ALA A 22 -5.99 4.94 12.73
N HIS A 23 -6.92 5.14 13.68
CA HIS A 23 -7.57 4.03 14.37
C HIS A 23 -8.44 3.20 13.42
N HIS A 24 -9.20 3.83 12.53
CA HIS A 24 -9.98 3.11 11.53
C HIS A 24 -9.11 2.32 10.55
N ILE A 25 -8.01 2.91 10.06
CA ILE A 25 -7.03 2.21 9.22
C ILE A 25 -6.49 0.99 9.97
N HIS A 26 -6.11 1.15 11.24
CA HIS A 26 -5.58 0.05 12.04
C HIS A 26 -6.57 -1.12 12.17
N LEU A 27 -7.83 -0.84 12.52
CA LEU A 27 -8.86 -1.88 12.61
C LEU A 27 -9.12 -2.55 11.25
N ALA A 28 -9.17 -1.76 10.17
CA ALA A 28 -9.40 -2.27 8.84
C ALA A 28 -8.24 -3.17 8.36
N THR A 29 -6.99 -2.77 8.62
CA THR A 29 -5.79 -3.58 8.32
C THR A 29 -5.78 -4.86 9.16
N GLN A 30 -6.16 -4.80 10.45
CA GLN A 30 -6.28 -5.99 11.28
C GLN A 30 -7.33 -6.97 10.74
N ALA A 31 -8.51 -6.47 10.33
CA ALA A 31 -9.55 -7.30 9.75
C ALA A 31 -9.08 -7.97 8.44
N LEU A 32 -8.34 -7.24 7.59
CA LEU A 32 -7.75 -7.79 6.37
C LEU A 32 -6.74 -8.89 6.68
N VAL A 33 -5.80 -8.64 7.59
CA VAL A 33 -4.78 -9.62 7.99
C VAL A 33 -5.42 -10.86 8.60
N GLN A 34 -6.44 -10.69 9.43
CA GLN A 34 -7.17 -11.82 10.00
C GLN A 34 -7.90 -12.63 8.92
N GLY A 35 -8.59 -11.98 7.99
CA GLY A 35 -9.26 -12.66 6.87
C GLY A 35 -8.28 -13.46 6.00
N LEU A 36 -7.10 -12.90 5.72
CA LEU A 36 -6.03 -13.62 5.01
C LEU A 36 -5.49 -14.81 5.83
N SER A 37 -5.31 -14.63 7.14
CA SER A 37 -4.89 -15.71 8.04
C SER A 37 -5.91 -16.84 8.11
N ASP A 38 -7.21 -16.53 8.11
CA ASP A 38 -8.29 -17.53 8.14
C ASP A 38 -8.32 -18.36 6.84
N MET A 39 -7.84 -17.78 5.73
CA MET A 39 -7.62 -18.47 4.45
C MET A 39 -6.30 -19.26 4.40
N GLY A 40 -5.46 -19.17 5.45
CA GLY A 40 -4.13 -19.78 5.47
C GLY A 40 -3.09 -19.06 4.60
N LEU A 41 -3.34 -17.80 4.23
CA LEU A 41 -2.44 -17.01 3.40
C LEU A 41 -1.50 -16.14 4.26
N PRO A 42 -0.19 -16.13 3.94
CA PRO A 42 0.76 -15.25 4.59
C PRO A 42 0.49 -13.79 4.17
N ALA A 43 0.64 -12.87 5.12
CA ALA A 43 0.39 -11.45 4.90
C ALA A 43 1.44 -10.62 5.63
N LYS A 44 2.03 -9.62 4.95
CA LYS A 44 2.97 -8.69 5.58
C LYS A 44 2.46 -7.25 5.52
N PRO A 45 1.98 -6.70 6.65
CA PRO A 45 1.66 -5.29 6.73
C PRO A 45 2.93 -4.44 6.58
N TRP A 46 2.87 -3.46 5.69
CA TRP A 46 3.87 -2.43 5.54
C TRP A 46 3.35 -1.14 6.17
N LEU A 47 4.22 -0.47 6.92
CA LEU A 47 3.99 0.92 7.28
C LEU A 47 4.64 1.76 6.20
N TYR A 48 3.84 2.23 5.23
CA TYR A 48 4.36 3.09 4.19
C TYR A 48 4.44 4.53 4.73
N PRO A 49 5.64 5.13 4.85
CA PRO A 49 5.74 6.50 5.31
C PRO A 49 5.18 7.44 4.23
N TYR A 50 4.03 8.03 4.51
CA TYR A 50 3.40 9.09 3.70
C TYR A 50 4.36 10.25 3.35
N PHE A 51 5.46 10.41 4.11
CA PHE A 51 6.45 11.47 3.97
C PHE A 51 7.33 11.36 2.70
N SER A 52 7.38 10.20 2.05
CA SER A 52 8.14 10.01 0.80
C SER A 52 7.41 10.55 -0.43
N MET A 53 6.11 10.88 -0.31
CA MET A 53 5.27 11.30 -1.45
C MET A 53 5.66 12.67 -2.05
N GLY A 54 6.45 13.48 -1.34
CA GLY A 54 6.98 14.73 -1.90
C GLY A 54 7.92 14.51 -3.09
N TYR A 55 8.46 13.31 -3.25
CA TYR A 55 9.38 12.93 -4.32
C TYR A 55 8.73 12.06 -5.40
N MET A 56 7.48 11.60 -5.21
CA MET A 56 6.74 10.82 -6.18
C MET A 56 5.86 11.76 -7.00
N GLY A 57 6.22 11.97 -8.26
CA GLY A 57 5.48 12.82 -9.17
C GLY A 57 4.02 12.37 -9.35
N PRO A 58 3.17 13.26 -9.88
CA PRO A 58 1.72 13.18 -9.79
C PRO A 58 1.06 12.11 -10.68
N TRP A 59 1.81 11.16 -11.24
CA TRP A 59 1.33 10.26 -12.28
C TRP A 59 1.30 8.81 -11.79
N SER A 60 0.08 8.40 -11.43
CA SER A 60 -0.41 7.07 -11.04
C SER A 60 0.43 6.27 -10.06
N ALA A 61 0.02 6.30 -8.80
CA ALA A 61 0.05 5.08 -8.02
C ALA A 61 -1.22 5.03 -7.16
N PHE A 62 -2.20 4.19 -7.51
CA PHE A 62 -3.36 3.97 -6.65
C PHE A 62 -2.91 3.45 -5.27
N PHE A 63 -1.70 2.86 -5.21
CA PHE A 63 -1.04 2.38 -4.01
C PHE A 63 -0.74 3.52 -3.02
N LEU A 64 -0.55 4.76 -3.49
CA LEU A 64 -0.32 5.93 -2.62
C LEU A 64 -1.52 6.26 -1.72
N ARG A 65 -2.71 5.74 -2.04
CA ARG A 65 -3.90 5.89 -1.21
C ARG A 65 -3.95 4.90 -0.06
N LEU A 66 -3.05 3.91 -0.03
CA LEU A 66 -3.00 2.88 1.00
C LEU A 66 -1.96 3.25 2.05
N PRO A 67 -2.34 3.85 3.19
CA PRO A 67 -1.40 4.23 4.25
C PRO A 67 -0.76 3.02 4.96
N ALA A 68 -1.42 1.86 4.92
CA ALA A 68 -0.95 0.62 5.51
C ALA A 68 -1.24 -0.57 4.58
N PRO A 69 -0.50 -0.70 3.45
CA PRO A 69 -0.69 -1.79 2.52
C PRO A 69 -0.20 -3.11 3.12
N VAL A 70 -0.81 -4.21 2.70
CA VAL A 70 -0.48 -5.57 3.11
C VAL A 70 -0.04 -6.32 1.86
N GLU A 71 1.19 -6.82 1.87
CA GLU A 71 1.71 -7.68 0.81
C GLU A 71 1.24 -9.13 1.01
N LEU A 72 0.80 -9.76 -0.08
CA LEU A 72 0.27 -11.12 -0.11
C LEU A 72 1.25 -12.12 -0.74
N GLY A 73 1.99 -11.66 -1.75
CA GLY A 73 2.97 -12.48 -2.47
C GLY A 73 3.25 -11.91 -3.86
N HIS A 74 3.88 -12.72 -4.70
CA HIS A 74 4.33 -12.34 -6.03
C HIS A 74 3.82 -13.35 -7.07
N ASP A 75 3.61 -12.91 -8.30
CA ASP A 75 3.40 -13.77 -9.46
C ASP A 75 4.22 -13.25 -10.66
N THR A 76 3.91 -13.73 -11.86
CA THR A 76 4.60 -13.30 -13.08
C THR A 76 4.35 -11.84 -13.48
N GLU A 77 3.30 -11.22 -12.95
CA GLU A 77 2.88 -9.85 -13.22
C GLU A 77 3.40 -8.85 -12.17
N GLY A 78 3.77 -9.34 -10.98
CA GLY A 78 4.42 -8.54 -9.95
C GLY A 78 3.97 -8.92 -8.54
N MET A 79 3.95 -7.93 -7.65
CA MET A 79 3.59 -8.11 -6.25
C MET A 79 2.11 -7.81 -6.04
N LEU A 80 1.37 -8.76 -5.46
CA LEU A 80 -0.01 -8.54 -5.06
C LEU A 80 -0.06 -7.85 -3.69
N VAL A 81 -0.79 -6.74 -3.63
CA VAL A 81 -0.99 -5.93 -2.43
C VAL A 81 -2.46 -5.64 -2.23
N ALA A 82 -2.91 -5.73 -0.98
CA ALA A 82 -4.23 -5.26 -0.56
C ALA A 82 -4.09 -4.16 0.50
N GLY A 83 -5.09 -3.31 0.65
CA GLY A 83 -5.11 -2.32 1.72
C GLY A 83 -6.43 -1.59 1.83
N TYR A 84 -6.59 -0.83 2.91
CA TYR A 84 -7.76 0.00 3.14
C TYR A 84 -7.49 1.44 2.69
N ASP A 85 -8.33 1.96 1.81
CA ASP A 85 -8.31 3.34 1.35
C ASP A 85 -9.24 4.19 2.26
N PRO A 86 -8.68 5.11 3.07
CA PRO A 86 -9.46 5.94 3.98
C PRO A 86 -10.28 7.03 3.27
N GLU A 87 -9.96 7.39 2.02
CA GLU A 87 -10.69 8.40 1.26
C GLU A 87 -12.04 7.85 0.77
N THR A 88 -12.02 6.65 0.23
CA THR A 88 -13.19 5.96 -0.33
C THR A 88 -13.88 5.04 0.69
N LYS A 89 -13.20 4.74 1.81
CA LYS A 89 -13.65 3.82 2.87
C LYS A 89 -13.90 2.40 2.36
N GLY A 90 -13.02 1.93 1.49
CA GLY A 90 -13.07 0.60 0.88
C GLY A 90 -11.74 -0.12 0.96
N TYR A 91 -11.77 -1.42 0.68
CA TYR A 91 -10.58 -2.22 0.46
C TYR A 91 -10.23 -2.21 -1.02
N THR A 92 -8.94 -2.25 -1.29
CA THR A 92 -8.37 -2.17 -2.63
C THR A 92 -7.41 -3.35 -2.80
N LEU A 93 -7.46 -4.01 -3.95
CA LEU A 93 -6.52 -5.06 -4.35
C LEU A 93 -5.77 -4.61 -5.61
N MET A 94 -4.45 -4.78 -5.62
CA MET A 94 -3.59 -4.19 -6.63
C MET A 94 -2.39 -5.09 -6.98
N HIS A 95 -2.03 -5.13 -8.27
CA HIS A 95 -0.73 -5.63 -8.71
C HIS A 95 0.25 -4.47 -8.83
N ILE A 96 1.34 -4.53 -8.07
CA ILE A 96 2.48 -3.62 -8.22
C ILE A 96 3.46 -4.26 -9.19
N HIS A 97 3.67 -3.62 -10.34
CA HIS A 97 4.57 -4.14 -11.36
C HIS A 97 6.02 -4.15 -10.87
N PRO A 98 6.83 -5.14 -11.28
CA PRO A 98 8.25 -5.17 -10.96
C PRO A 98 8.94 -3.94 -11.57
N CYS A 99 9.75 -3.25 -10.76
CA CYS A 99 10.64 -2.19 -11.23
C CYS A 99 11.97 -2.84 -11.67
N PRO A 100 12.27 -2.96 -12.98
CA PRO A 100 13.39 -3.75 -13.48
C PRO A 100 14.76 -3.28 -12.97
N ASP A 101 14.88 -1.98 -12.68
CA ASP A 101 16.13 -1.30 -12.35
C ASP A 101 16.15 -0.71 -10.92
N ALA A 102 15.28 -1.18 -10.02
CA ALA A 102 15.15 -0.66 -8.65
C ALA A 102 16.49 -0.59 -7.89
N SER A 103 17.36 -1.59 -8.08
CA SER A 103 18.70 -1.64 -7.47
C SER A 103 19.69 -0.65 -8.10
N GLN A 104 19.57 -0.33 -9.39
CA GLN A 104 20.35 0.74 -10.01
C GLN A 104 19.87 2.11 -9.53
N PHE A 105 18.56 2.35 -9.44
CA PHE A 105 18.03 3.64 -8.99
C PHE A 105 18.40 3.98 -7.54
N LEU A 106 18.37 3.00 -6.64
CA LEU A 106 18.80 3.19 -5.24
C LEU A 106 20.31 3.49 -5.11
N ASN A 107 21.14 2.96 -6.01
CA ASN A 107 22.59 3.21 -6.02
C ASN A 107 22.97 4.49 -6.77
N MET A 108 22.07 4.99 -7.61
CA MET A 108 22.31 6.15 -8.47
C MET A 108 21.98 7.48 -7.79
N GLU A 109 21.26 7.53 -6.66
CA GLU A 109 20.95 8.76 -5.89
C GLU A 109 22.11 9.78 -5.76
N PRO A 110 23.43 9.40 -5.75
CA PRO A 110 24.54 10.34 -5.74
C PRO A 110 25.17 10.73 -7.11
N SER A 111 24.67 10.23 -8.26
CA SER A 111 25.33 10.39 -9.58
C SER A 111 25.08 11.76 -10.24
N SER A 112 26.04 12.23 -11.05
CA SER A 112 25.95 13.48 -11.82
C SER A 112 24.92 13.47 -12.95
N GLU A 113 24.38 12.30 -13.31
CA GLU A 113 23.34 12.12 -14.34
C GLU A 113 21.95 12.62 -13.89
N PHE A 114 21.82 13.04 -12.62
CA PHE A 114 20.61 13.56 -11.98
C PHE A 114 20.27 15.01 -12.33
N GLN A 115 21.05 15.65 -13.21
CA GLN A 115 20.80 17.01 -13.65
C GLN A 115 19.56 17.13 -14.56
N THR A 116 19.11 16.03 -15.18
CA THR A 116 17.91 15.97 -16.01
C THR A 116 16.80 15.17 -15.30
N GLY A 117 16.15 15.83 -14.33
CA GLY A 117 15.11 15.24 -13.49
C GLY A 117 13.97 14.57 -14.28
N GLU A 118 13.63 15.04 -15.48
CA GLU A 118 12.53 14.49 -16.28
C GLU A 118 12.75 13.05 -16.76
N VAL A 119 13.99 12.66 -17.09
CA VAL A 119 14.29 11.31 -17.59
C VAL A 119 14.32 10.31 -16.43
N TYR A 120 14.96 10.68 -15.33
CA TYR A 120 15.07 9.84 -14.14
C TYR A 120 13.71 9.58 -13.49
N LEU A 121 12.89 10.62 -13.37
CA LEU A 121 11.57 10.52 -12.78
C LEU A 121 10.70 9.52 -13.55
N ASN A 122 10.69 9.55 -14.89
CA ASN A 122 9.95 8.60 -15.73
C ASN A 122 10.38 7.13 -15.55
N HIS A 123 11.64 6.87 -15.20
CA HIS A 123 12.15 5.52 -14.96
C HIS A 123 11.82 5.00 -13.55
N LEU A 124 11.86 5.85 -12.52
CA LEU A 124 11.31 5.55 -11.19
C LEU A 124 9.78 5.29 -11.25
N TYR A 125 9.08 6.03 -12.10
CA TYR A 125 7.62 5.90 -12.31
C TYR A 125 7.20 4.66 -13.12
N GLN A 126 8.12 3.76 -13.47
CA GLN A 126 7.75 2.44 -13.99
C GLN A 126 7.19 1.50 -12.92
N THR A 127 7.12 1.94 -11.65
CA THR A 127 6.25 1.34 -10.64
C THR A 127 4.78 1.65 -10.98
N GLY A 128 4.28 0.98 -12.01
CA GLY A 128 2.87 0.94 -12.30
C GLY A 128 2.14 0.05 -11.29
N ASP A 129 0.89 0.38 -11.04
CA ASP A 129 -0.02 -0.53 -10.38
C ASP A 129 -1.30 -0.74 -11.18
N THR A 130 -1.82 -1.96 -11.12
CA THR A 130 -3.10 -2.31 -11.73
C THR A 130 -4.11 -2.54 -10.61
N LEU A 131 -5.15 -1.69 -10.59
CA LEU A 131 -6.28 -1.86 -9.69
C LEU A 131 -7.09 -3.09 -10.11
N LEU A 132 -7.06 -4.15 -9.30
CA LEU A 132 -7.80 -5.38 -9.54
C LEU A 132 -9.20 -5.33 -8.92
N ALA A 133 -9.33 -4.69 -7.76
CA ALA A 133 -10.59 -4.60 -7.04
C ALA A 133 -10.66 -3.36 -6.16
N HIS A 134 -11.88 -2.84 -5.99
CA HIS A 134 -12.19 -1.83 -4.99
C HIS A 134 -13.60 -2.09 -4.44
N GLY A 135 -13.73 -2.32 -3.13
CA GLY A 135 -15.01 -2.72 -2.54
C GLY A 135 -14.95 -3.06 -1.06
N SER A 136 -15.78 -4.02 -0.65
CA SER A 136 -15.79 -4.55 0.70
C SER A 136 -14.60 -5.47 0.97
N LEU A 137 -14.39 -5.83 2.25
CA LEU A 137 -13.38 -6.81 2.62
C LEU A 137 -13.64 -8.15 1.92
N ASP A 138 -14.90 -8.59 1.90
CA ASP A 138 -15.29 -9.88 1.30
C ASP A 138 -15.00 -9.91 -0.20
N ASP A 139 -15.27 -8.81 -0.92
CA ASP A 139 -14.98 -8.72 -2.36
C ASP A 139 -13.48 -8.90 -2.64
N VAL A 140 -12.62 -8.30 -1.80
CA VAL A 140 -11.17 -8.43 -1.92
C VAL A 140 -10.72 -9.85 -1.57
N LEU A 141 -11.24 -10.45 -0.50
CA LEU A 141 -10.86 -11.81 -0.08
C LEU A 141 -11.26 -12.87 -1.11
N VAL A 142 -12.40 -12.71 -1.79
CA VAL A 142 -12.81 -13.60 -2.90
C VAL A 142 -11.78 -13.58 -4.02
N LEU A 143 -11.35 -12.40 -4.46
CA LEU A 143 -10.38 -12.27 -5.54
C LEU A 143 -8.97 -12.74 -5.14
N VAL A 144 -8.60 -12.53 -3.88
CA VAL A 144 -7.36 -13.10 -3.33
C VAL A 144 -7.41 -14.62 -3.33
N ALA A 145 -8.56 -15.24 -3.02
CA ALA A 145 -8.72 -16.68 -3.08
C ALA A 145 -8.51 -17.21 -4.51
N GLU A 146 -9.11 -16.55 -5.50
CA GLU A 146 -8.94 -16.89 -6.92
C GLU A 146 -7.47 -16.75 -7.37
N TRP A 147 -6.81 -15.66 -6.98
CA TRP A 147 -5.39 -15.46 -7.25
C TRP A 147 -4.53 -16.55 -6.61
N SER A 148 -4.81 -16.92 -5.35
CA SER A 148 -4.04 -17.93 -4.60
C SER A 148 -4.14 -19.35 -5.18
N ALA A 149 -5.09 -19.59 -6.09
CA ALA A 149 -5.22 -20.86 -6.80
C ALA A 149 -4.41 -20.91 -8.11
N ARG A 150 -3.80 -19.79 -8.54
CA ARG A 150 -2.99 -19.74 -9.75
C ARG A 150 -1.68 -20.54 -9.57
N PRO A 151 -1.20 -21.22 -10.64
CA PRO A 151 0.01 -22.06 -10.56
C PRO A 151 1.31 -21.26 -10.53
N ASP A 152 1.28 -19.98 -10.90
CA ASP A 152 2.46 -19.11 -11.03
C ASP A 152 2.73 -18.24 -9.81
N ILE A 153 1.97 -18.43 -8.72
CA ILE A 153 2.15 -17.65 -7.49
C ILE A 153 3.35 -18.13 -6.70
N LEU A 154 4.01 -17.16 -6.10
CA LEU A 154 5.02 -17.29 -5.07
C LEU A 154 4.49 -16.60 -3.83
N LEU A 155 3.88 -17.38 -2.95
CA LEU A 155 3.45 -16.89 -1.64
C LEU A 155 4.67 -16.43 -0.86
N ARG A 156 4.49 -15.34 -0.10
CA ARG A 156 5.53 -14.86 0.79
C ARG A 156 5.86 -15.92 1.84
N ALA A 157 7.13 -16.18 2.11
CA ALA A 157 7.52 -16.99 3.27
C ALA A 157 7.17 -16.23 4.57
N CYS A 158 6.63 -16.93 5.57
CA CYS A 158 6.49 -16.36 6.91
C CYS A 158 7.90 -16.13 7.50
N ASP A 159 8.18 -14.91 7.94
CA ASP A 159 9.36 -14.57 8.75
C ASP A 159 9.13 -14.94 10.23
#